data_AF-A0AAW4BC58-F1
#
_entry.id   AF-A0AAW4BC58-F1
#
_cell.length_a   1.000
_cell.length_b   1.000
_cell.length_c   1.000
_cell.angle_alpha   90.00
_cell.angle_beta   90.00
_cell.angle_gamma   90.00
#
_symmetry.space_group_name_H-M   'P 1'
#
loop_
_entity.id
_entity.type
_entity.pdbx_description
1 polymer ?
#
loop_
_entity_poly.entity_id
_entity_poly.type
_entity_poly.pdbx_seq_one_letter_code
_entity_poly.pdbx_strand_id
1 'polypeptide(L)'
;MTSLAMHLATDNRNFSRFYHPQQKVDWVKVLPGGLYCTMRQEVICTGLGSCVTACMWDQAAKVGGMNHFLLPFDQHSQIDHWHPDDIASTASRYGCYAMELLINQLIKMGAERQRLRVKLFGGAQMLGFKAMIGQKNIDFIKNYVEQERLIVEASDLGGDEPRKVIFEPMTGKVWLKRIPLTEVSRLSFQEKVYATQLDRKAHKESDDVELFK
;
A
#
# COMPACT_ATOMS: atom_id res chain seq x y z
N MET A 1 -21.51 -23.78 5.65
CA MET A 1 -20.39 -23.39 4.76
C MET A 1 -20.61 -21.98 4.20
N THR A 2 -20.87 -21.00 5.06
CA THR A 2 -21.15 -19.60 4.67
C THR A 2 -21.22 -18.73 5.94
N SER A 3 -20.07 -18.38 6.53
CA SER A 3 -20.06 -17.40 7.64
C SER A 3 -18.69 -16.72 7.85
N LEU A 4 -17.57 -17.42 7.64
CA LEU A 4 -16.26 -16.88 8.02
C LEU A 4 -15.64 -15.88 7.02
N ALA A 5 -16.00 -15.93 5.73
CA ALA A 5 -15.43 -15.05 4.71
C ALA A 5 -16.09 -13.65 4.65
N MET A 6 -17.19 -13.45 5.38
CA MET A 6 -18.05 -12.25 5.24
C MET A 6 -17.73 -11.15 6.27
N HIS A 7 -16.94 -11.45 7.32
CA HIS A 7 -16.61 -10.49 8.38
C HIS A 7 -15.33 -9.67 8.15
N LEU A 8 -14.49 -10.03 7.18
CA LEU A 8 -13.28 -9.26 6.82
C LEU A 8 -13.54 -8.15 5.79
N ALA A 9 -14.77 -8.03 5.28
CA ALA A 9 -15.20 -6.92 4.44
C ALA A 9 -15.48 -5.65 5.26
N THR A 10 -14.54 -5.26 6.13
CA THR A 10 -14.48 -3.87 6.59
C THR A 10 -13.88 -3.05 5.44
N ASP A 11 -14.75 -2.74 4.47
CA ASP A 11 -14.82 -1.45 3.80
C ASP A 11 -13.56 -0.59 3.94
N ASN A 12 -12.49 -0.95 3.21
CA ASN A 12 -11.17 -0.37 3.36
C ASN A 12 -11.09 1.02 2.66
N ARG A 13 -12.10 1.86 2.88
CA ARG A 13 -12.31 3.20 2.32
C ARG A 13 -11.45 4.26 3.03
N ASN A 14 -10.18 3.99 3.28
CA ASN A 14 -9.29 5.02 3.84
C ASN A 14 -8.78 5.95 2.72
N PHE A 15 -9.70 6.70 2.12
CA PHE A 15 -9.39 7.70 1.12
C PHE A 15 -10.29 8.92 1.26
N SER A 16 -9.84 10.06 0.77
CA SER A 16 -10.62 11.30 0.70
C SER A 16 -10.65 11.84 -0.71
N ARG A 17 -11.83 12.23 -1.20
CA ARG A 17 -12.03 12.82 -2.54
C ARG A 17 -12.15 14.33 -2.46
N PHE A 18 -11.54 15.04 -3.41
CA PHE A 18 -11.68 16.48 -3.58
C PHE A 18 -11.52 16.87 -5.06
N TYR A 19 -12.19 17.94 -5.48
CA TYR A 19 -12.07 18.44 -6.85
C TYR A 19 -10.86 19.37 -6.99
N HIS A 20 -10.06 19.22 -8.06
CA HIS A 20 -8.93 20.12 -8.34
C HIS A 20 -9.33 21.17 -9.39
N PRO A 21 -9.59 22.45 -9.01
CA PRO A 21 -10.21 23.43 -9.92
C PRO A 21 -9.38 23.75 -11.17
N GLN A 22 -8.06 23.87 -11.01
CA GLN A 22 -7.16 24.22 -12.12
C GLN A 22 -7.00 23.08 -13.13
N GLN A 23 -7.06 21.83 -12.68
CA GLN A 23 -6.95 20.64 -13.54
C GLN A 23 -8.31 20.10 -13.99
N LYS A 24 -9.41 20.63 -13.42
CA LYS A 24 -10.80 20.25 -13.69
C LYS A 24 -11.05 18.74 -13.56
N VAL A 25 -10.39 18.08 -12.62
CA VAL A 25 -10.46 16.64 -12.41
C VAL A 25 -10.63 16.32 -10.92
N ASP A 26 -11.35 15.25 -10.61
CA ASP A 26 -11.43 14.73 -9.25
C ASP A 26 -10.10 14.10 -8.84
N TRP A 27 -9.66 14.45 -7.63
CA TRP A 27 -8.53 13.84 -6.96
C TRP A 27 -9.00 12.96 -5.82
N VAL A 28 -8.35 11.82 -5.66
CA VAL A 28 -8.56 10.89 -4.56
C VAL A 28 -7.24 10.71 -3.81
N LYS A 29 -7.21 11.12 -2.54
CA LYS A 29 -6.06 10.90 -1.67
C LYS A 29 -6.24 9.59 -0.92
N VAL A 30 -5.37 8.62 -1.17
CA VAL A 30 -5.30 7.37 -0.43
C VAL A 30 -4.47 7.60 0.84
N LEU A 31 -5.04 7.25 1.99
CA LEU A 31 -4.40 7.37 3.29
C LEU A 31 -3.77 6.02 3.69
N PRO A 32 -2.86 5.99 4.68
CA PRO A 32 -2.24 4.74 5.13
C PRO A 32 -3.28 3.65 5.45
N GLY A 33 -3.03 2.44 4.96
CA GLY A 33 -3.95 1.29 4.99
C GLY A 33 -5.07 1.31 3.95
N GLY A 34 -5.22 2.43 3.25
CA GLY A 34 -6.25 2.62 2.26
C GLY A 34 -5.92 2.00 0.92
N LEU A 35 -6.98 1.85 0.14
CA LEU A 35 -6.93 1.37 -1.23
C LEU A 35 -8.03 2.06 -2.04
N TYR A 36 -7.73 2.38 -3.29
CA TYR A 36 -8.71 2.95 -4.20
C TYR A 36 -8.50 2.45 -5.63
N CYS A 37 -9.59 2.01 -6.27
CA CYS A 37 -9.64 1.63 -7.68
C CYS A 37 -10.70 2.45 -8.40
N THR A 38 -10.47 2.77 -9.67
CA THR A 38 -11.39 3.58 -10.48
C THR A 38 -11.34 3.21 -11.96
N MET A 39 -12.48 3.35 -12.62
CA MET A 39 -12.62 3.36 -14.09
C MET A 39 -12.90 4.78 -14.61
N ARG A 40 -12.98 5.77 -13.71
CA ARG A 40 -13.27 7.16 -14.04
C ARG A 40 -11.96 7.90 -14.35
N GLN A 41 -12.08 8.99 -15.11
CA GLN A 41 -10.97 9.91 -15.33
C GLN A 41 -10.72 10.74 -14.06
N GLU A 42 -9.86 10.21 -13.20
CA GLU A 42 -9.55 10.76 -11.88
C GLU A 42 -8.05 10.64 -11.62
N VAL A 43 -7.55 11.42 -10.67
CA VAL A 43 -6.16 11.34 -10.21
C VAL A 43 -6.12 10.74 -8.82
N ILE A 44 -5.26 9.75 -8.59
CA ILE A 44 -5.04 9.18 -7.26
C ILE A 44 -3.73 9.73 -6.71
N CYS A 45 -3.68 10.09 -5.43
CA CYS A 45 -2.46 10.57 -4.81
C CYS A 45 -2.26 10.02 -3.41
N THR A 46 -1.00 9.99 -2.99
CA THR A 46 -0.62 9.63 -1.62
C THR A 46 0.69 10.31 -1.24
N GLY A 47 0.96 10.43 0.06
CA GLY A 47 2.25 10.85 0.60
C GLY A 47 2.88 9.69 1.37
N LEU A 48 4.15 9.41 1.10
CA LEU A 48 4.84 8.21 1.56
C LEU A 48 6.10 8.61 2.34
N GLY A 49 6.19 8.09 3.56
CA GLY A 49 7.42 7.98 4.33
C GLY A 49 7.98 6.57 4.16
N SER A 50 7.97 5.79 5.24
CA SER A 50 8.41 4.38 5.25
C SER A 50 7.43 3.46 4.53
N CYS A 51 6.15 3.83 4.44
CA CYS A 51 5.14 3.08 3.69
C CYS A 51 5.48 2.91 2.21
N VAL A 52 4.88 1.91 1.57
CA VAL A 52 4.99 1.66 0.14
C VAL A 52 3.60 1.69 -0.51
N THR A 53 3.57 2.12 -1.77
CA THR A 53 2.38 2.04 -2.62
C THR A 53 2.70 1.25 -3.89
N ALA A 54 1.74 0.42 -4.32
CA ALA A 54 1.67 -0.09 -5.67
C ALA A 54 0.60 0.68 -6.45
N CYS A 55 1.00 1.29 -7.56
CA CYS A 55 0.11 1.82 -8.58
C CYS A 55 -0.08 0.74 -9.65
N MET A 56 -1.30 0.28 -9.86
CA MET A 56 -1.61 -0.81 -10.80
C MET A 56 -2.67 -0.39 -11.79
N TRP A 57 -2.51 -0.74 -13.06
CA TRP A 57 -3.50 -0.46 -14.09
C TRP A 57 -3.51 -1.49 -15.22
N ASP A 58 -4.66 -1.61 -15.88
CA ASP A 58 -4.82 -2.26 -17.17
C ASP A 58 -5.33 -1.19 -18.15
N GLN A 59 -4.46 -0.80 -19.08
CA GLN A 59 -4.74 0.27 -20.05
C GLN A 59 -5.86 -0.12 -21.04
N ALA A 60 -5.98 -1.40 -21.39
CA ALA A 60 -6.99 -1.87 -22.32
C ALA A 60 -8.39 -1.83 -21.66
N ALA A 61 -8.47 -2.27 -20.41
CA ALA A 61 -9.70 -2.23 -19.62
C ALA A 61 -10.03 -0.83 -19.06
N LYS A 62 -9.12 0.15 -19.18
CA LYS A 62 -9.24 1.51 -18.62
C LYS A 62 -9.59 1.50 -17.13
N VAL A 63 -8.87 0.68 -16.39
CA VAL A 63 -9.04 0.55 -14.95
C VAL A 63 -7.69 0.65 -14.27
N GLY A 64 -7.64 1.32 -13.13
CA GLY A 64 -6.44 1.34 -12.32
C GLY A 64 -6.73 1.73 -10.87
N GLY A 65 -5.72 1.56 -10.03
CA GLY A 65 -5.86 1.74 -8.61
C GLY A 65 -4.51 1.82 -7.91
N MET A 66 -4.59 2.16 -6.63
CA MET A 66 -3.45 2.38 -5.78
C MET A 66 -3.77 1.89 -4.37
N ASN A 67 -2.84 1.20 -3.72
CA ASN A 67 -2.89 0.93 -2.28
C ASN A 67 -1.90 1.82 -1.51
N HIS A 68 -1.96 1.81 -0.19
CA HIS A 68 -0.95 2.45 0.65
C HIS A 68 -0.76 1.56 1.87
N PHE A 69 0.23 0.68 1.83
CA PHE A 69 0.44 -0.28 2.93
C PHE A 69 1.66 0.07 3.77
N LEU A 70 1.61 -0.38 5.02
CA LEU A 70 2.68 -0.38 5.99
C LEU A 70 2.63 -1.74 6.66
N LEU A 71 3.75 -2.46 6.69
CA LEU A 71 3.79 -3.75 7.38
C LEU A 71 3.73 -3.53 8.91
N PRO A 72 2.92 -4.31 9.64
CA PRO A 72 2.95 -4.32 11.09
C PRO A 72 4.23 -5.01 11.57
N PHE A 73 5.00 -4.32 12.42
CA PHE A 73 6.09 -4.91 13.18
C PHE A 73 5.92 -4.51 14.64
N ASP A 74 5.66 -5.50 15.49
CA ASP A 74 5.23 -5.23 16.87
C ASP A 74 6.42 -4.88 17.78
N GLN A 75 7.64 -5.38 17.47
CA GLN A 75 8.85 -5.21 18.29
C GLN A 75 10.12 -5.20 17.44
N HIS A 76 11.21 -4.61 17.97
CA HIS A 76 12.52 -4.56 17.28
C HIS A 76 13.05 -5.96 16.93
N SER A 77 12.86 -6.94 17.82
CA SER A 77 13.26 -8.33 17.61
C SER A 77 12.56 -8.99 16.42
N GLN A 78 11.28 -8.69 16.18
CA GLN A 78 10.56 -9.20 15.00
C GLN A 78 11.13 -8.58 13.71
N ILE A 79 11.49 -7.29 13.75
CA ILE A 79 12.09 -6.61 12.59
C ILE A 79 13.45 -7.24 12.25
N ASP A 80 14.27 -7.49 13.26
CA ASP A 80 15.62 -8.03 13.06
C ASP A 80 15.62 -9.45 12.48
N HIS A 81 14.64 -10.27 12.88
CA HIS A 81 14.53 -11.67 12.46
C HIS A 81 13.58 -11.91 11.27
N TRP A 82 12.82 -10.91 10.82
CA TRP A 82 11.89 -11.09 9.70
C TRP A 82 12.58 -11.16 8.34
N HIS A 83 12.13 -12.12 7.52
CA HIS A 83 12.53 -12.30 6.12
C HIS A 83 11.30 -12.20 5.18
N PRO A 84 11.43 -11.64 3.97
CA PRO A 84 10.33 -11.56 3.00
C PRO A 84 9.70 -12.90 2.61
N ASP A 85 10.43 -14.00 2.75
CA ASP A 85 9.94 -15.36 2.46
C ASP A 85 9.20 -16.01 3.63
N ASP A 86 9.17 -15.36 4.79
CA ASP A 86 8.39 -15.83 5.94
C ASP A 86 6.92 -15.48 5.73
N ILE A 87 6.24 -16.27 4.89
CA ILE A 87 4.82 -16.10 4.53
C ILE A 87 3.92 -16.27 5.78
N ALA A 88 4.39 -17.00 6.80
CA ALA A 88 3.65 -17.25 8.03
C ALA A 88 3.73 -16.07 9.03
N SER A 89 4.54 -15.05 8.75
CA SER A 89 4.59 -13.87 9.62
C SER A 89 3.36 -12.98 9.44
N THR A 90 2.94 -12.32 10.52
CA THR A 90 1.82 -11.36 10.49
C THR A 90 2.07 -10.23 9.50
N ALA A 91 3.32 -9.74 9.42
CA ALA A 91 3.73 -8.73 8.45
C ALA A 91 3.50 -9.19 7.01
N SER A 92 4.03 -10.36 6.63
CA SER A 92 3.92 -10.88 5.27
C SER A 92 2.47 -11.13 4.89
N ARG A 93 1.67 -11.74 5.77
CA ARG A 93 0.22 -11.92 5.54
C ARG A 93 -0.50 -10.59 5.31
N TYR A 94 -0.16 -9.56 6.08
CA TYR A 94 -0.75 -8.24 5.93
C TYR A 94 -0.42 -7.62 4.57
N GLY A 95 0.86 -7.66 4.17
CA GLY A 95 1.31 -7.18 2.88
C GLY A 95 0.65 -7.93 1.72
N CYS A 96 0.60 -9.26 1.78
CA CYS A 96 -0.05 -10.10 0.78
C CYS A 96 -1.54 -9.75 0.67
N TYR A 97 -2.23 -9.60 1.79
CA TYR A 97 -3.63 -9.18 1.81
C TYR A 97 -3.84 -7.82 1.12
N ALA A 98 -3.00 -6.81 1.43
CA ALA A 98 -3.11 -5.48 0.84
C ALA A 98 -2.89 -5.46 -0.69
N MET A 99 -2.01 -6.33 -1.20
CA MET A 99 -1.77 -6.48 -2.64
C MET A 99 -2.87 -7.28 -3.33
N GLU A 100 -3.27 -8.41 -2.75
CA GLU A 100 -4.35 -9.24 -3.27
C GLU A 100 -5.68 -8.49 -3.34
N LEU A 101 -5.99 -7.66 -2.34
CA LEU A 101 -7.18 -6.81 -2.39
C LEU A 101 -7.16 -5.87 -3.61
N LEU A 102 -6.01 -5.27 -3.93
CA LEU A 102 -5.86 -4.39 -5.09
C LEU A 102 -6.07 -5.13 -6.40
N ILE A 103 -5.34 -6.23 -6.58
CA ILE A 103 -5.42 -7.06 -7.79
C ILE A 103 -6.86 -7.53 -7.99
N ASN A 104 -7.49 -8.07 -6.95
CA ASN A 104 -8.85 -8.61 -7.05
C ASN A 104 -9.89 -7.52 -7.30
N GLN A 105 -9.74 -6.31 -6.75
CA GLN A 105 -10.64 -5.21 -7.09
C GLN A 105 -10.50 -4.77 -8.54
N LEU A 106 -9.27 -4.68 -9.07
CA LEU A 106 -9.03 -4.34 -10.46
C LEU A 106 -9.62 -5.39 -11.40
N ILE A 107 -9.43 -6.68 -11.10
CA ILE A 107 -10.00 -7.79 -11.89
C ILE A 107 -11.53 -7.74 -11.86
N LYS A 108 -12.14 -7.50 -10.70
CA LYS A 108 -13.61 -7.32 -10.58
C LYS A 108 -14.13 -6.16 -11.42
N MET A 109 -13.30 -5.15 -11.68
CA MET A 109 -13.60 -3.99 -12.52
C MET A 109 -13.22 -4.20 -13.99
N GLY A 110 -12.81 -5.42 -14.38
CA GLY A 110 -12.56 -5.80 -15.78
C GLY A 110 -11.09 -5.85 -16.18
N ALA A 111 -10.13 -5.64 -15.26
CA ALA A 111 -8.73 -5.85 -15.56
C ALA A 111 -8.42 -7.33 -15.83
N GLU A 112 -7.49 -7.60 -16.74
CA GLU A 112 -6.88 -8.92 -16.84
C GLU A 112 -5.56 -8.97 -16.10
N ARG A 113 -5.38 -9.98 -15.23
CA ARG A 113 -4.19 -10.12 -14.39
C ARG A 113 -2.89 -10.04 -15.18
N GLN A 114 -2.84 -10.69 -16.34
CA GLN A 114 -1.65 -10.75 -17.21
C GLN A 114 -1.33 -9.40 -17.88
N ARG A 115 -2.30 -8.50 -17.97
CA ARG A 115 -2.13 -7.15 -18.51
C ARG A 115 -1.81 -6.11 -17.45
N LEU A 116 -2.00 -6.42 -16.17
CA LEU A 116 -1.71 -5.49 -15.09
C LEU A 116 -0.24 -5.04 -15.17
N ARG A 117 -0.06 -3.73 -15.19
CA ARG A 117 1.23 -3.06 -15.04
C ARG A 117 1.33 -2.47 -13.66
N VAL A 118 2.54 -2.44 -13.12
CA VAL A 118 2.80 -2.01 -11.74
C VAL A 118 3.88 -0.94 -11.71
N LYS A 119 3.69 0.09 -10.90
CA LYS A 119 4.74 1.02 -10.49
C LYS A 119 4.79 1.13 -8.97
N LEU A 120 5.99 1.09 -8.40
CA LEU A 120 6.20 1.00 -6.95
C LEU A 120 6.90 2.24 -6.41
N PHE A 121 6.41 2.80 -5.30
CA PHE A 121 6.98 4.01 -4.71
C PHE A 121 6.98 3.96 -3.18
N GLY A 122 7.92 4.66 -2.54
CA GLY A 122 7.95 4.85 -1.08
C GLY A 122 9.15 4.17 -0.41
N GLY A 123 8.97 3.70 0.83
CA GLY A 123 10.04 3.03 1.57
C GLY A 123 11.16 3.95 2.04
N ALA A 124 10.89 5.25 2.21
CA ALA A 124 11.91 6.20 2.65
C ALA A 124 12.44 5.86 4.05
N GLN A 125 13.75 5.92 4.23
CA GLN A 125 14.42 5.71 5.51
C GLN A 125 14.38 6.99 6.33
N MET A 126 13.32 7.15 7.12
CA MET A 126 13.22 8.26 8.07
C MET A 126 14.00 7.91 9.35
N LEU A 127 14.61 8.92 9.99
CA LEU A 127 15.44 8.74 11.19
C LEU A 127 14.77 7.89 12.30
N GLY A 128 15.59 7.09 13.00
CA GLY A 128 15.18 6.26 14.14
C GLY A 128 14.57 4.91 13.75
N PHE A 129 13.66 4.38 14.59
CA PHE A 129 12.97 3.09 14.40
C PHE A 129 12.32 2.91 13.01
N LYS A 130 11.99 4.03 12.35
CA LYS A 130 11.33 4.07 11.04
C LYS A 130 12.24 3.71 9.86
N ALA A 131 13.56 3.82 10.03
CA ALA A 131 14.52 3.48 8.98
C ALA A 131 14.46 1.99 8.63
N MET A 132 14.32 1.14 9.65
CA MET A 132 14.24 -0.31 9.50
C MET A 132 12.93 -0.74 8.81
N ILE A 133 11.81 -0.11 9.15
CA ILE A 133 10.49 -0.43 8.58
C ILE A 133 10.45 -0.14 7.07
N GLY A 134 11.03 0.98 6.64
CA GLY A 134 11.10 1.34 5.22
C GLY A 134 11.77 0.25 4.39
N GLN A 135 12.91 -0.27 4.86
CA GLN A 135 13.61 -1.35 4.18
C GLN A 135 12.79 -2.63 4.14
N LYS A 136 12.14 -3.04 5.24
CA LYS A 136 11.32 -4.26 5.24
C LYS A 136 10.10 -4.16 4.32
N ASN A 137 9.46 -2.99 4.21
CA ASN A 137 8.39 -2.77 3.24
C ASN A 137 8.89 -2.92 1.79
N ILE A 138 10.12 -2.45 1.51
CA ILE A 138 10.77 -2.60 0.20
C ILE A 138 11.08 -4.07 -0.09
N ASP A 139 11.65 -4.77 0.88
CA ASP A 139 12.04 -6.17 0.71
C ASP A 139 10.80 -7.04 0.47
N PHE A 140 9.71 -6.79 1.23
CA PHE A 140 8.42 -7.43 1.00
C PHE A 140 7.90 -7.19 -0.42
N ILE A 141 7.79 -5.92 -0.86
CA ILE A 141 7.14 -5.64 -2.13
C ILE A 141 7.93 -6.19 -3.30
N LYS A 142 9.28 -6.16 -3.22
CA LYS A 142 10.15 -6.74 -4.24
C LYS A 142 9.95 -8.25 -4.33
N ASN A 143 9.93 -8.94 -3.20
CA ASN A 143 9.68 -10.38 -3.16
C ASN A 143 8.29 -10.71 -3.72
N TYR A 144 7.26 -10.00 -3.27
CA TYR A 144 5.88 -10.25 -3.67
C TYR A 144 5.68 -10.09 -5.19
N VAL A 145 6.18 -9.00 -5.80
CA VAL A 145 6.01 -8.80 -7.26
C VAL A 145 6.79 -9.80 -8.09
N GLU A 146 7.93 -10.29 -7.59
CA GLU A 146 8.72 -11.34 -8.24
C GLU A 146 8.00 -12.70 -8.17
N GLN A 147 7.55 -13.10 -6.99
CA GLN A 147 6.82 -14.35 -6.77
C GLN A 147 5.52 -14.39 -7.59
N GLU A 148 4.77 -13.28 -7.61
CA GLU A 148 3.52 -13.15 -8.37
C GLU A 148 3.72 -12.85 -9.87
N ARG A 149 4.97 -12.70 -10.31
CA ARG A 149 5.36 -12.41 -11.70
C ARG A 149 4.63 -11.18 -12.27
N LEU A 150 4.49 -10.15 -11.44
CA LEU A 150 3.85 -8.90 -11.83
C LEU A 150 4.79 -8.08 -12.72
N ILE A 151 4.23 -7.41 -13.73
CA ILE A 151 5.00 -6.62 -14.68
C ILE A 151 5.26 -5.23 -14.09
N VAL A 152 6.41 -5.07 -13.43
CA VAL A 152 6.85 -3.78 -12.86
C VAL A 152 7.49 -2.93 -13.96
N GLU A 153 6.87 -1.79 -14.30
CA GLU A 153 7.37 -0.87 -15.32
C GLU A 153 8.34 0.18 -14.77
N ALA A 154 8.18 0.57 -13.50
CA ALA A 154 9.07 1.53 -12.85
C ALA A 154 8.99 1.39 -11.33
N SER A 155 10.06 1.79 -10.64
CA SER A 155 10.03 1.97 -9.19
C SER A 155 10.91 3.13 -8.73
N ASP A 156 10.52 3.79 -7.65
CA ASP A 156 11.34 4.73 -6.88
C ASP A 156 11.14 4.41 -5.38
N LEU A 157 12.01 3.53 -4.88
CA LEU A 157 11.97 2.95 -3.54
C LEU A 157 13.21 3.37 -2.75
N GLY A 158 13.09 3.55 -1.44
CA GLY A 158 14.22 3.83 -0.55
C GLY A 158 14.69 5.29 -0.58
N GLY A 159 15.86 5.57 0.00
CA GLY A 159 16.39 6.93 0.19
C GLY A 159 15.74 7.69 1.35
N ASP A 160 16.22 8.88 1.65
CA ASP A 160 15.95 9.51 2.97
C ASP A 160 14.77 10.50 2.98
N GLU A 161 14.24 10.80 1.80
CA GLU A 161 13.22 11.85 1.63
C GLU A 161 11.83 11.24 1.44
N PRO A 162 10.82 11.67 2.22
CA PRO A 162 9.43 11.35 1.93
C PRO A 162 9.01 11.89 0.56
N ARG A 163 8.02 11.25 -0.06
CA ARG A 163 7.57 11.62 -1.41
C ARG A 163 6.08 11.60 -1.58
N LYS A 164 5.57 12.56 -2.35
CA LYS A 164 4.20 12.57 -2.85
C LYS A 164 4.16 11.89 -4.20
N VAL A 165 3.24 10.94 -4.34
CA VAL A 165 2.95 10.24 -5.58
C VAL A 165 1.60 10.73 -6.10
N ILE A 166 1.55 11.04 -7.39
CA ILE A 166 0.35 11.46 -8.11
C ILE A 166 0.25 10.52 -9.32
N PHE A 167 -0.85 9.79 -9.42
CA PHE A 167 -1.06 8.70 -10.35
C PHE A 167 -2.31 8.95 -11.19
N GLU A 168 -2.17 8.83 -12.51
CA GLU A 168 -3.27 8.85 -13.46
C GLU A 168 -3.59 7.41 -13.90
N PRO A 169 -4.66 6.78 -13.36
CA PRO A 169 -4.88 5.34 -13.52
C PRO A 169 -5.18 4.90 -14.95
N MET A 170 -5.69 5.81 -15.78
CA MET A 170 -6.08 5.49 -17.16
C MET A 170 -4.89 5.29 -18.10
N THR A 171 -3.74 5.91 -17.78
CA THR A 171 -2.54 5.88 -18.64
C THR A 171 -1.34 5.23 -17.96
N GLY A 172 -1.38 5.05 -16.63
CA GLY A 172 -0.22 4.58 -15.89
C GLY A 172 0.77 5.70 -15.55
N LYS A 173 0.47 6.96 -15.88
CA LYS A 173 1.40 8.08 -15.67
C LYS A 173 1.50 8.39 -14.19
N VAL A 174 2.73 8.59 -13.72
CA VAL A 174 3.02 8.97 -12.34
C VAL A 174 3.90 10.20 -12.32
N TRP A 175 3.59 11.13 -11.43
CA TRP A 175 4.47 12.21 -11.02
C TRP A 175 4.88 12.00 -9.57
N LEU A 176 6.15 12.23 -9.31
CA LEU A 176 6.75 12.13 -7.99
C LEU A 176 7.31 13.48 -7.58
N LYS A 177 6.99 13.91 -6.36
CA LYS A 177 7.59 15.09 -5.73
C LYS A 177 8.17 14.70 -4.39
N ARG A 178 9.48 14.88 -4.23
CA ARG A 178 10.16 14.76 -2.94
C ARG A 178 9.71 15.90 -2.02
N ILE A 179 9.50 15.57 -0.75
CA ILE A 179 8.93 16.49 0.23
C ILE A 179 10.06 16.96 1.14
N PRO A 180 10.33 18.27 1.21
CA PRO A 180 11.35 18.80 2.09
C PRO A 180 11.06 18.44 3.55
N LEU A 181 12.11 18.20 4.34
CA LEU A 181 12.01 17.84 5.76
C LEU A 181 11.13 18.79 6.60
N THR A 182 11.02 20.06 6.20
CA THR A 182 10.16 21.07 6.83
C THR A 182 8.66 20.76 6.75
N GLU A 183 8.22 19.97 5.78
CA GLU A 183 6.82 19.58 5.56
C GLU A 183 6.52 18.13 5.98
N VAL A 184 7.52 17.41 6.51
CA VAL A 184 7.44 15.97 6.82
C VAL A 184 6.63 15.68 8.08
N SER A 185 6.43 16.66 8.96
CA SER A 185 5.75 16.49 10.26
C SER A 185 4.35 15.86 10.12
N ARG A 186 3.54 16.34 9.17
CA ARG A 186 2.19 15.80 8.93
C ARG A 186 2.21 14.36 8.44
N LEU A 187 3.12 14.01 7.54
CA LEU A 187 3.25 12.63 7.04
C LEU A 187 3.74 11.69 8.12
N SER A 188 4.76 12.11 8.86
CA SER A 188 5.30 11.36 9.98
C SER A 188 4.25 11.08 11.05
N PHE A 189 3.36 12.03 11.31
CA PHE A 189 2.24 11.89 12.24
C PHE A 189 1.21 10.87 11.72
N GLN A 190 0.76 11.01 10.47
CA GLN A 190 -0.22 10.07 9.88
C GLN A 190 0.29 8.62 9.88
N GLU A 191 1.57 8.44 9.51
CA GLU A 191 2.21 7.13 9.56
C GLU A 191 2.29 6.57 10.98
N LYS A 192 2.66 7.40 11.97
CA LYS A 192 2.74 6.97 13.38
C LYS A 192 1.38 6.54 13.92
N VAL A 193 0.34 7.33 13.66
CA VAL A 193 -1.04 7.00 14.07
C VAL A 193 -1.46 5.66 13.47
N TYR A 194 -1.19 5.45 12.19
CA TYR A 194 -1.57 4.22 11.52
C TYR A 194 -0.76 3.00 12.01
N ALA A 195 0.55 3.14 12.22
CA ALA A 195 1.37 2.08 12.81
C ALA A 195 0.84 1.63 14.17
N THR A 196 0.45 2.57 15.05
CA THR A 196 -0.16 2.24 16.35
C THR A 196 -1.53 1.54 16.21
N GLN A 197 -2.30 1.86 15.16
CA GLN A 197 -3.57 1.16 14.90
C GLN A 197 -3.36 -0.26 14.39
N LEU A 198 -2.35 -0.47 13.54
CA LEU A 198 -1.97 -1.79 13.04
C LEU A 198 -1.51 -2.70 14.18
N ASP A 199 -0.63 -2.19 15.03
CA ASP A 199 -0.13 -2.88 16.22
C ASP A 199 -1.27 -3.40 17.11
N ARG A 200 -2.24 -2.54 17.44
CA ARG A 200 -3.43 -2.93 18.22
C ARG A 200 -4.28 -4.01 17.54
N LYS A 201 -4.39 -4.00 16.21
CA LYS A 201 -5.17 -4.99 15.46
C LYS A 201 -4.46 -6.34 15.41
N ALA A 202 -3.14 -6.34 15.18
CA ALA A 202 -2.32 -7.54 15.16
C ALA A 202 -2.38 -8.29 16.50
N HIS A 203 -2.32 -7.57 17.62
CA HIS A 203 -2.44 -8.16 18.96
C HIS A 203 -3.81 -8.80 19.20
N LYS A 204 -4.90 -8.17 18.74
CA LYS A 204 -6.26 -8.68 18.94
C LYS A 204 -6.51 -9.99 18.18
N GLU A 205 -5.96 -10.13 16.98
CA GLU A 205 -6.14 -11.35 16.15
C GLU A 205 -5.32 -12.54 16.65
N SER A 206 -4.23 -12.31 17.41
CA SER A 206 -3.43 -13.39 17.99
C SER A 206 -4.14 -14.11 19.15
N ASP A 207 -5.04 -13.44 19.85
CA ASP A 207 -5.74 -13.99 21.03
C ASP A 207 -6.97 -14.84 20.65
N ASP A 208 -7.45 -14.75 19.40
CA ASP A 208 -8.69 -15.40 18.92
C ASP A 208 -8.46 -16.75 18.20
N VAL A 209 -7.27 -17.37 18.33
CA VAL A 209 -6.95 -18.64 17.64
C VAL A 209 -7.50 -19.84 18.41
N GLU A 210 -8.68 -20.33 18.04
CA GLU A 210 -9.20 -21.63 18.50
C GLU A 210 -8.52 -22.79 17.74
N LEU A 211 -7.93 -23.72 18.50
CA LEU A 211 -7.36 -24.95 17.98
C LEU A 211 -8.47 -26.02 17.89
N PHE A 212 -8.94 -26.31 16.68
CA PHE A 212 -9.87 -27.42 16.46
C PHE A 212 -9.09 -28.75 16.58
N LYS A 213 -9.44 -29.56 17.59
CA LYS A 213 -8.93 -30.93 17.80
C LYS A 213 -9.76 -31.96 17.05
#